data_AF-A0A8J8C3I9-F1
#
_entry.id   AF-A0A8J8C3I9-F1
#
_cell.length_a   1.000
_cell.length_b   1.000
_cell.length_c   1.000
_cell.angle_alpha   90.00
_cell.angle_beta   90.00
_cell.angle_gamma   90.00
#
_symmetry.space_group_name_H-M   'P 1'
#
loop_
_entity.id
_entity.type
_entity.pdbx_description
1 polymer ?
#
loop_
_entity_poly.entity_id
_entity_poly.type
_entity_poly.pdbx_seq_one_letter_code
_entity_poly.pdbx_strand_id
1 'polypeptide(L)'
;MEYVYAALILNESGEEINEDNLTDVLDAAGVDVEESRVKALVAALEDVDIEEAVEEAAAAPVAAGGAAGGAPAGGDEDADEADDEAEEEEAADEDDGDDDEDDEASGEGLGELFG
;
A
#
# COMPACT_ATOMS: atom_id res chain seq x y z
N MET A 1 12.17 -8.70 4.91
CA MET A 1 11.19 -8.01 4.03
C MET A 1 9.79 -8.00 4.63
N GLU A 2 9.47 -8.99 5.49
CA GLU A 2 8.22 -9.15 6.23
C GLU A 2 7.68 -7.86 6.90
N TYR A 3 8.52 -7.10 7.62
CA TYR A 3 8.10 -5.85 8.26
C TYR A 3 7.62 -4.78 7.27
N VAL A 4 8.28 -4.65 6.12
CA VAL A 4 7.90 -3.69 5.08
C VAL A 4 6.58 -4.12 4.44
N TYR A 5 6.39 -5.42 4.20
CA TYR A 5 5.12 -5.91 3.68
C TYR A 5 3.97 -5.71 4.67
N ALA A 6 4.21 -5.92 5.97
CA ALA A 6 3.21 -5.64 7.00
C ALA A 6 2.82 -4.15 7.01
N ALA A 7 3.79 -3.23 6.94
CA ALA A 7 3.51 -1.80 6.84
C ALA A 7 2.71 -1.43 5.59
N LEU A 8 3.03 -2.01 4.43
CA LEU A 8 2.28 -1.78 3.18
C LEU A 8 0.85 -2.34 3.25
N ILE A 9 0.64 -3.48 3.91
CA ILE A 9 -0.70 -4.05 4.11
C ILE A 9 -1.54 -3.11 4.98
N LEU A 10 -0.98 -2.59 6.07
CA LEU A 10 -1.66 -1.64 6.94
C LEU A 10 -2.01 -0.35 6.18
N ASN A 11 -1.06 0.16 5.38
CA ASN A 11 -1.28 1.35 4.54
C ASN A 11 -2.46 1.15 3.58
N GLU A 12 -2.44 0.07 2.80
CA GLU A 12 -3.50 -0.26 1.83
C GLU A 12 -4.86 -0.47 2.51
N SER A 13 -4.85 -0.95 3.77
CA SER A 13 -6.06 -1.19 4.55
C SER A 13 -6.57 0.07 5.28
N GLY A 14 -5.85 1.20 5.19
CA GLY A 14 -6.15 2.43 5.91
C GLY A 14 -5.97 2.33 7.43
N GLU A 15 -5.22 1.34 7.89
CA GLU A 15 -4.91 1.15 9.30
C GLU A 15 -3.65 1.93 9.69
N GLU A 16 -3.61 2.44 10.92
CA GLU A 16 -2.46 3.18 11.43
C GLU A 16 -1.23 2.26 11.53
N ILE A 17 -0.08 2.75 11.08
CA ILE A 17 1.18 2.03 11.20
C ILE A 17 1.82 2.36 12.55
N ASN A 18 1.48 1.57 13.56
CA ASN A 18 2.01 1.66 14.92
C ASN A 18 2.59 0.31 15.39
N GLU A 19 3.23 0.28 16.56
CA GLU A 19 3.91 -0.91 17.08
C GLU A 19 2.97 -2.11 17.27
N ASP A 20 1.74 -1.85 17.74
CA ASP A 20 0.75 -2.87 18.04
C ASP A 20 0.23 -3.50 16.74
N ASN A 21 -0.23 -2.68 15.79
CA ASN A 21 -0.78 -3.14 14.51
C ASN A 21 0.27 -3.90 13.68
N LEU A 22 1.52 -3.44 13.66
CA LEU A 22 2.61 -4.15 12.99
C LEU A 22 2.88 -5.52 13.63
N THR A 23 2.89 -5.58 14.96
CA THR A 23 3.13 -6.83 15.69
C THR A 23 1.99 -7.82 15.42
N ASP A 24 0.74 -7.37 15.46
CA ASP A 24 -0.44 -8.20 15.21
C ASP A 24 -0.42 -8.83 13.81
N VAL A 25 -0.09 -8.06 12.77
CA VAL A 25 0.02 -8.57 11.40
C VAL A 25 1.16 -9.59 11.27
N LEU A 26 2.32 -9.30 11.86
CA LEU A 26 3.48 -10.19 11.81
C LEU A 26 3.24 -11.49 12.58
N ASP A 27 2.62 -11.42 13.76
CA ASP A 27 2.24 -12.58 14.56
C ASP A 27 1.19 -13.44 13.84
N ALA A 28 0.19 -12.80 13.21
CA ALA A 28 -0.80 -13.50 12.38
C ALA A 28 -0.15 -14.22 11.19
N ALA A 29 0.93 -13.66 10.64
CA ALA A 29 1.75 -14.29 9.60
C ALA A 29 2.72 -15.36 10.13
N GLY A 30 2.79 -15.57 11.45
CA GLY A 30 3.66 -16.55 12.10
C GLY A 30 5.15 -16.15 12.08
N VAL A 31 5.44 -14.84 12.02
CA VAL A 31 6.80 -14.30 12.06
C VAL A 31 7.25 -14.16 13.51
N ASP A 32 8.50 -14.52 13.81
CA ASP A 32 9.13 -14.18 15.09
C ASP A 32 9.41 -12.66 15.15
N VAL A 33 8.58 -11.91 15.88
CA VAL A 33 8.66 -10.45 15.94
C VAL A 33 9.84 -9.97 16.80
N GLU A 34 10.61 -9.03 16.25
CA GLU A 34 11.68 -8.31 16.92
C GLU A 34 11.21 -6.87 17.20
N GLU A 35 10.86 -6.57 18.45
CA GLU A 35 10.34 -5.25 18.85
C GLU A 35 11.24 -4.08 18.42
N SER A 36 12.56 -4.26 18.44
CA SER A 36 13.50 -3.21 18.03
C SER A 36 13.38 -2.85 16.54
N ARG A 37 13.01 -3.83 15.70
CA ARG A 37 12.80 -3.62 14.26
C ARG A 37 11.45 -3.00 13.99
N VAL A 38 10.41 -3.36 14.74
CA VAL A 38 9.11 -2.68 14.70
C VAL A 38 9.27 -1.20 15.02
N LYS A 39 9.91 -0.88 16.15
CA LYS A 39 10.18 0.50 16.58
C LYS A 39 10.98 1.30 15.56
N ALA A 40 12.04 0.68 15.01
CA ALA A 40 12.86 1.33 13.99
C ALA A 40 12.06 1.60 12.71
N LEU A 41 11.15 0.70 12.32
CA LEU A 41 10.32 0.89 11.14
C LEU A 41 9.27 1.98 11.36
N VAL A 42 8.56 1.96 12.48
CA VAL A 42 7.59 3.01 12.83
C VAL A 42 8.27 4.38 12.82
N ALA A 43 9.40 4.52 13.51
CA ALA A 43 10.15 5.78 13.54
C ALA A 43 10.68 6.21 12.16
N ALA A 44 11.00 5.26 11.27
CA ALA A 44 11.43 5.57 9.92
C ALA A 44 10.29 6.03 9.00
N LEU A 45 9.03 5.73 9.36
CA LEU A 45 7.84 6.05 8.58
C LEU A 45 7.05 7.25 9.14
N GLU A 46 7.41 7.81 10.32
CA GLU A 46 6.71 8.92 10.97
C GLU A 46 6.50 10.15 10.06
N ASP A 47 7.48 10.46 9.21
CA ASP A 47 7.47 11.63 8.30
C ASP A 47 7.44 11.21 6.81
N VAL A 48 6.99 9.99 6.50
CA VAL A 48 6.97 9.45 5.13
C VAL A 48 5.53 9.38 4.61
N ASP A 49 5.28 9.98 3.44
CA ASP A 49 4.07 9.73 2.65
C ASP A 49 4.28 8.43 1.85
N ILE A 50 3.55 7.38 2.25
CA ILE A 50 3.77 6.03 1.70
C ILE A 50 3.16 5.91 0.31
N GLU A 51 2.02 6.57 0.07
CA GLU A 51 1.37 6.62 -1.24
C GLU A 51 2.32 7.26 -2.27
N GLU A 52 2.85 8.44 -1.98
CA GLU A 52 3.79 9.15 -2.86
C GLU A 52 5.04 8.29 -3.11
N ALA A 53 5.62 7.70 -2.06
CA ALA A 53 6.81 6.86 -2.18
C ALA A 53 6.57 5.61 -3.04
N VAL A 54 5.38 5.01 -2.97
CA VAL A 54 5.02 3.85 -3.79
C VAL A 54 4.80 4.26 -5.25
N GLU A 55 4.17 5.41 -5.50
CA GLU A 55 3.99 5.95 -6.85
C GLU A 55 5.32 6.29 -7.52
N GLU A 56 6.22 6.97 -6.81
CA GLU A 56 7.56 7.28 -7.30
C GLU A 56 8.34 5.99 -7.60
N ALA A 57 8.27 5.00 -6.71
CA ALA A 57 8.91 3.71 -6.91
C ALA A 57 8.35 2.95 -8.12
N ALA A 58 7.05 3.10 -8.43
CA ALA A 58 6.42 2.50 -9.61
C ALA A 58 6.79 3.23 -10.91
N ALA A 59 6.99 4.55 -10.85
CA ALA A 59 7.42 5.38 -11.97
C ALA A 59 8.92 5.25 -12.28
N ALA A 60 9.72 4.81 -11.30
CA ALA A 60 11.15 4.61 -11.48
C ALA A 60 11.42 3.59 -12.60
N PRO A 61 12.28 3.92 -13.59
CA PRO A 61 12.60 2.98 -14.66
C PRO A 61 13.23 1.72 -14.06
N VAL A 62 12.51 0.60 -14.17
CA VAL A 62 13.01 -0.72 -13.76
C VAL A 62 14.22 -1.08 -14.63
N ALA A 63 15.41 -0.76 -14.13
CA ALA A 63 16.66 -1.13 -14.77
C ALA A 63 16.74 -2.66 -14.83
N ALA A 64 16.53 -3.22 -16.02
CA ALA A 64 16.70 -4.63 -16.27
C ALA A 64 18.20 -5.00 -16.14
N GLY A 65 18.60 -5.39 -14.93
CA GLY A 65 19.79 -6.20 -14.69
C GLY A 65 20.81 -5.62 -13.71
N GLY A 66 21.19 -6.47 -12.75
CA GLY A 66 22.45 -6.35 -12.02
C GLY A 66 22.27 -6.38 -10.51
N ALA A 67 22.51 -7.54 -9.90
CA ALA A 67 22.76 -7.64 -8.47
C ALA A 67 23.97 -6.77 -8.05
N ALA A 68 23.91 -6.34 -6.78
CA ALA A 68 24.99 -5.83 -5.92
C ALA A 68 25.19 -4.30 -5.82
N GLY A 69 24.79 -3.77 -4.66
CA GLY A 69 25.71 -3.04 -3.78
C GLY A 69 25.50 -1.53 -3.61
N GLY A 70 25.09 -1.13 -2.41
CA GLY A 70 25.54 0.11 -1.74
C GLY A 70 24.74 1.40 -2.00
N ALA A 71 24.10 1.91 -0.94
CA ALA A 71 23.64 3.30 -0.80
C ALA A 71 24.81 4.31 -0.76
N PRO A 72 24.56 5.64 -0.65
CA PRO A 72 23.71 6.50 -1.46
C PRO A 72 24.57 7.57 -2.18
N ALA A 73 24.12 8.10 -3.32
CA ALA A 73 24.71 9.29 -3.93
C ALA A 73 23.67 10.42 -3.90
N GLY A 74 23.93 11.43 -3.09
CA GLY A 74 23.18 12.69 -3.09
C GLY A 74 23.84 13.75 -3.98
N GLY A 75 23.03 14.78 -4.28
CA GLY A 75 23.39 16.04 -4.95
C GLY A 75 23.41 15.94 -6.47
N ASP A 76 22.95 16.90 -7.26
CA ASP A 76 22.47 18.27 -7.05
C ASP A 76 22.00 18.77 -8.43
N GLU A 77 21.25 19.88 -8.47
CA GLU A 77 21.02 20.78 -9.65
C GLU A 77 19.99 20.31 -10.71
N ASP A 78 19.03 21.09 -11.23
CA ASP A 78 18.52 22.46 -11.04
C ASP A 78 17.37 22.65 -12.07
N ALA A 79 16.48 23.63 -11.84
CA ALA A 79 15.54 24.27 -12.79
C ALA A 79 14.30 23.47 -13.28
N ASP A 80 13.07 24.00 -13.38
CA ASP A 80 12.59 25.39 -13.47
C ASP A 80 11.05 25.45 -13.31
N GLU A 81 10.53 26.65 -12.96
CA GLU A 81 9.16 27.21 -13.13
C GLU A 81 7.92 26.42 -12.61
N ALA A 82 7.20 26.82 -11.55
CA ALA A 82 6.41 28.04 -11.29
C ALA A 82 5.07 28.19 -12.06
N ASP A 83 4.04 28.53 -11.28
CA ASP A 83 2.71 29.11 -11.62
C ASP A 83 1.60 28.12 -12.07
N ASP A 84 0.61 27.82 -11.22
CA ASP A 84 -0.63 28.57 -10.89
C ASP A 84 -1.75 28.41 -11.95
N GLU A 85 -2.87 27.80 -11.55
CA GLU A 85 -4.28 27.98 -11.99
C GLU A 85 -5.09 26.79 -11.41
N ALA A 86 -5.76 26.91 -10.25
CA ALA A 86 -6.99 27.66 -9.95
C ALA A 86 -8.28 27.02 -10.52
N GLU A 87 -9.23 26.80 -9.60
CA GLU A 87 -10.70 26.74 -9.77
C GLU A 87 -11.29 25.42 -10.31
N GLU A 88 -11.95 24.65 -9.43
CA GLU A 88 -13.41 24.66 -9.16
C GLU A 88 -14.23 24.04 -10.30
N GLU A 89 -14.95 22.95 -10.00
CA GLU A 89 -16.40 22.71 -10.23
C GLU A 89 -16.68 21.29 -9.67
N GLU A 90 -17.31 21.12 -8.50
CA GLU A 90 -18.75 21.18 -8.20
C GLU A 90 -19.60 20.03 -8.76
N ALA A 91 -20.60 19.63 -7.97
CA ALA A 91 -21.65 18.61 -8.16
C ALA A 91 -21.27 17.15 -7.77
N ALA A 92 -21.70 16.55 -6.64
CA ALA A 92 -23.05 16.46 -6.03
C ALA A 92 -24.08 16.05 -7.10
N ASP A 93 -24.96 15.06 -6.99
CA ASP A 93 -25.56 14.28 -5.91
C ASP A 93 -26.51 13.28 -6.63
N GLU A 94 -27.04 12.30 -5.89
CA GLU A 94 -28.26 11.51 -6.19
C GLU A 94 -28.20 10.46 -7.33
N ASP A 95 -28.26 9.17 -7.01
CA ASP A 95 -29.45 8.40 -6.59
C ASP A 95 -30.29 7.94 -7.79
N ASP A 96 -30.23 6.63 -8.08
CA ASP A 96 -31.37 5.86 -8.55
C ASP A 96 -31.04 4.38 -8.32
N GLY A 97 -31.57 3.85 -7.22
CA GLY A 97 -31.74 2.42 -7.02
C GLY A 97 -33.08 1.97 -7.57
N ASP A 98 -33.10 0.87 -8.32
CA ASP A 98 -34.19 -0.11 -8.42
C ASP A 98 -33.63 -1.30 -9.22
N ASP A 99 -33.29 -2.42 -8.60
CA ASP A 99 -34.16 -3.55 -8.23
C ASP A 99 -34.26 -4.59 -9.37
N ASP A 100 -34.21 -5.86 -8.95
CA ASP A 100 -34.61 -7.09 -9.63
C ASP A 100 -33.64 -7.85 -10.59
N GLU A 101 -33.59 -9.17 -10.34
CA GLU A 101 -33.24 -10.30 -11.22
C GLU A 101 -31.77 -10.77 -11.33
N ASP A 102 -31.32 -11.64 -10.42
CA ASP A 102 -31.00 -13.05 -10.77
C ASP A 102 -30.46 -13.84 -9.55
N ASP A 103 -31.40 -14.50 -8.90
CA ASP A 103 -31.22 -15.53 -7.89
C ASP A 103 -30.87 -16.88 -8.59
N GLU A 104 -30.00 -17.67 -7.97
CA GLU A 104 -29.85 -19.14 -8.16
C GLU A 104 -29.15 -19.69 -9.42
N ALA A 105 -27.80 -19.72 -9.46
CA ALA A 105 -27.03 -20.80 -10.10
C ALA A 105 -25.53 -20.80 -9.76
N SER A 106 -25.11 -21.22 -8.56
CA SER A 106 -23.68 -21.55 -8.31
C SER A 106 -23.43 -22.64 -7.25
N GLY A 107 -24.47 -23.28 -6.70
CA GLY A 107 -24.34 -24.19 -5.55
C GLY A 107 -24.13 -25.68 -5.85
N GLU A 108 -24.37 -26.15 -7.07
CA GLU A 108 -24.46 -27.61 -7.32
C GLU A 108 -23.15 -28.31 -7.74
N GLY A 109 -22.04 -27.57 -7.92
CA GLY A 109 -20.80 -28.15 -8.47
C GLY A 109 -19.80 -28.71 -7.45
N LEU A 110 -19.87 -28.33 -6.17
CA LEU A 110 -18.81 -28.64 -5.19
C LEU A 110 -18.96 -30.00 -4.47
N GLY A 111 -20.12 -30.65 -4.59
CA GLY A 111 -20.40 -31.93 -3.92
C GLY A 111 -19.82 -33.17 -4.61
N GLU A 112 -19.62 -33.12 -5.93
CA GLU A 112 -19.11 -34.26 -6.72
C GLU A 112 -17.58 -34.34 -6.77
N LEU A 113 -16.86 -33.29 -6.35
CA LEU A 113 -15.38 -33.26 -6.40
C LEU A 113 -14.69 -33.80 -5.13
N PHE A 114 -15.46 -34.09 -4.07
CA PHE A 114 -14.96 -34.72 -2.85
C PHE A 114 -15.66 -36.05 -2.50
N GLY A 115 -16.45 -36.62 -3.43
CA GLY A 115 -17.12 -37.92 -3.31
C GLY A 115 -16.27 -39.09 -3.77
#